data_AF-A0A813I437-F1
#
_entry.id   AF-A0A813I437-F1
#
_cell.length_a   1.000
_cell.length_b   1.000
_cell.length_c   1.000
_cell.angle_alpha   90.00
_cell.angle_beta   90.00
_cell.angle_gamma   90.00
#
_symmetry.space_group_name_H-M   'P 1'
#
loop_
_entity.id
_entity.type
_entity.pdbx_description
1 polymer ?
#
loop_
_entity_poly.entity_id
_entity_poly.type
_entity_poly.pdbx_seq_one_letter_code
_entity_poly.pdbx_strand_id
1 'polypeptide(L)'
;MGERKADEKKLKDPELFFWQKVMSYYPLHFLISTSFAPLFIQVDRWVNLPWSTTRFHAFLNYTLMQAWFSSEAEIWNPPTWFLSALTFANALMPSVLTSVASLSKHGLRNLLRGLTVISMLQKLSYSQGKQYFSNVGISAKKTSNLWNLTRFHPIGALVEITMGIASVREVMLDDAVERSKPVMNPAWLFLASYGTLALRCTRLDLNDAIIRSALFVPLYSRFLTAMHRDCMTERPSAITRFFGSKTMVWLGSLAFPMFMIHGPLGQLFYKKAVAMRLWGKVMPQKFFPIYLLLVLLSGQVLNEGFVKNALVQRMSARAAQILAKHTRGMLQDIVVDEKLNGQDR
;
A
#
# COMPACT_ATOMS: atom_id res chain seq x y z
N MET A 1 3.02 -10.21 -24.94
CA MET A 1 3.09 -8.88 -24.30
C MET A 1 2.80 -7.84 -25.38
N GLY A 2 2.00 -6.81 -25.11
CA GLY A 2 1.72 -5.73 -26.08
C GLY A 2 0.27 -5.61 -26.57
N GLU A 3 -0.59 -6.60 -26.36
CA GLU A 3 -2.01 -6.49 -26.74
C GLU A 3 -2.74 -5.49 -25.85
N ARG A 4 -3.49 -4.55 -26.45
CA ARG A 4 -4.29 -3.51 -25.76
C ARG A 4 -5.63 -4.05 -25.26
N LYS A 5 -5.59 -5.20 -24.57
CA LYS A 5 -6.75 -5.87 -24.02
C LYS A 5 -6.43 -6.38 -22.63
N ALA A 6 -7.45 -6.43 -21.78
CA ALA A 6 -7.35 -7.07 -20.48
C ALA A 6 -7.45 -8.60 -20.63
N ASP A 7 -6.96 -9.32 -19.62
CA ASP A 7 -7.13 -10.77 -19.53
C ASP A 7 -8.60 -11.07 -19.17
N GLU A 8 -9.43 -11.23 -20.20
CA GLU A 8 -10.88 -11.45 -20.06
C GLU A 8 -11.20 -12.66 -19.19
N LYS A 9 -10.34 -13.70 -19.20
CA LYS A 9 -10.54 -14.89 -18.38
C LYS A 9 -10.41 -14.58 -16.89
N LYS A 10 -9.44 -13.75 -16.51
CA LYS A 10 -9.23 -13.35 -15.11
C LYS A 10 -10.25 -12.34 -14.60
N LEU A 11 -10.79 -11.51 -15.50
CA LEU A 11 -11.76 -10.46 -15.13
C LEU A 11 -13.22 -10.86 -15.38
N LYS A 12 -13.48 -12.05 -15.92
CA LYS A 12 -14.84 -12.56 -16.17
C LYS A 12 -15.72 -12.61 -14.93
N ASP A 13 -15.13 -12.88 -13.77
CA ASP A 13 -15.81 -12.94 -12.48
C ASP A 13 -15.17 -11.90 -11.53
N PRO A 14 -15.65 -10.64 -11.54
CA PRO A 14 -15.06 -9.56 -10.77
C PRO A 14 -15.18 -9.79 -9.25
N GLU A 15 -16.24 -10.45 -8.79
CA GLU A 15 -16.40 -10.84 -7.39
C GLU A 15 -15.34 -11.87 -6.96
N LEU A 16 -15.09 -12.89 -7.78
CA LEU A 16 -14.04 -13.86 -7.49
C LEU A 16 -12.65 -13.20 -7.52
N PHE A 17 -12.40 -12.31 -8.48
CA PHE A 17 -11.17 -11.51 -8.50
C PHE A 17 -11.00 -10.72 -7.19
N PHE A 18 -12.02 -9.97 -6.79
CA PHE A 18 -12.02 -9.16 -5.57
C PHE A 18 -11.71 -10.01 -4.33
N TRP A 19 -12.49 -11.07 -4.10
CA TRP A 19 -12.32 -11.90 -2.91
C TRP A 19 -11.01 -12.67 -2.90
N GLN A 20 -10.48 -13.10 -4.05
CA GLN A 20 -9.14 -13.68 -4.12
C GLN A 20 -8.06 -12.69 -3.69
N LYS A 21 -8.19 -11.42 -4.06
CA LYS A 21 -7.27 -10.36 -3.60
C LYS A 21 -7.42 -10.11 -2.10
N VAL A 22 -8.65 -9.97 -1.59
CA VAL A 22 -8.88 -9.78 -0.15
C VAL A 22 -8.32 -10.95 0.67
N MET A 23 -8.61 -12.18 0.25
CA MET A 23 -8.15 -13.39 0.92
C MET A 23 -6.63 -13.62 0.81
N SER A 24 -5.90 -12.85 -0.01
CA SER A 24 -4.43 -12.92 -0.05
C SER A 24 -3.75 -12.25 1.16
N TYR A 25 -4.43 -11.32 1.84
CA TYR A 25 -3.89 -10.62 3.01
C TYR A 25 -4.78 -10.74 4.26
N TYR A 26 -6.10 -10.90 4.07
CA TYR A 26 -7.06 -10.91 5.18
C TYR A 26 -6.82 -12.01 6.22
N PRO A 27 -6.47 -13.27 5.87
CA PRO A 27 -6.27 -14.32 6.88
C PRO A 27 -5.16 -13.99 7.88
N LEU A 28 -4.04 -13.43 7.40
CA LEU A 28 -2.94 -13.02 8.28
C LEU A 28 -3.34 -11.82 9.13
N HIS A 29 -4.04 -10.83 8.53
CA HIS A 29 -4.64 -9.73 9.28
C HIS A 29 -5.55 -10.21 10.40
N PHE A 30 -6.48 -11.11 10.10
CA PHE A 30 -7.40 -11.68 11.06
C PHE A 30 -6.66 -12.40 12.19
N LEU A 31 -5.65 -13.23 11.86
CA LEU A 31 -4.82 -13.92 12.86
C LEU A 31 -4.12 -12.93 13.80
N ILE A 32 -3.43 -11.94 13.25
CA ILE A 32 -2.67 -10.96 14.05
C ILE A 32 -3.62 -10.09 14.87
N SER A 33 -4.69 -9.57 14.27
CA SER A 33 -5.69 -8.78 14.99
C SER A 33 -6.33 -9.56 16.13
N THR A 34 -6.65 -10.84 15.92
CA THR A 34 -7.24 -11.69 16.97
C THR A 34 -6.24 -11.98 18.08
N SER A 35 -5.01 -12.33 17.72
CA SER A 35 -3.95 -12.65 18.69
C SER A 35 -3.59 -11.47 19.59
N PHE A 36 -3.62 -10.25 19.03
CA PHE A 36 -3.32 -9.02 19.77
C PHE A 36 -4.56 -8.25 20.24
N ALA A 37 -5.78 -8.73 19.97
CA ALA A 37 -7.01 -8.07 20.41
C ALA A 37 -7.06 -7.83 21.93
N PRO A 38 -6.63 -8.78 22.81
CA PRO A 38 -6.60 -8.52 24.25
C PRO A 38 -5.72 -7.33 24.61
N LEU A 39 -4.55 -7.19 23.97
CA LEU A 39 -3.66 -6.05 24.16
C LEU A 39 -4.34 -4.74 23.71
N PHE A 40 -4.95 -4.74 22.52
CA PHE A 40 -5.58 -3.54 21.98
C PHE A 40 -6.77 -3.07 22.81
N ILE A 41 -7.66 -4.01 23.19
CA ILE A 41 -8.80 -3.73 24.07
C ILE A 41 -8.29 -3.17 25.40
N GLN A 42 -7.26 -3.78 25.98
CA GLN A 42 -6.70 -3.33 27.25
C GLN A 42 -6.09 -1.93 27.16
N VAL A 43 -5.42 -1.61 26.05
CA VAL A 43 -4.94 -0.25 25.78
C VAL A 43 -6.09 0.74 25.71
N ASP A 44 -7.16 0.42 24.98
CA ASP A 44 -8.37 1.26 24.91
C ASP A 44 -8.98 1.47 26.31
N ARG A 45 -8.94 0.45 27.18
CA ARG A 45 -9.39 0.60 28.58
C ARG A 45 -8.48 1.56 29.36
N TRP A 46 -7.16 1.48 29.19
CA TRP A 46 -6.22 2.34 29.92
C TRP A 46 -6.30 3.82 29.55
N VAL A 47 -6.74 4.13 28.33
CA VAL A 47 -7.02 5.51 27.91
C VAL A 47 -8.49 5.89 28.15
N ASN A 48 -9.23 5.10 28.93
CA ASN A 48 -10.61 5.33 29.34
C ASN A 48 -11.60 5.47 28.17
N LEU A 49 -11.41 4.74 27.07
CA LEU A 49 -12.37 4.72 25.98
C LEU A 49 -13.65 3.97 26.38
N PRO A 50 -14.85 4.44 25.99
CA PRO A 50 -16.09 3.69 26.16
C PRO A 50 -16.06 2.31 25.48
N TRP A 51 -16.85 1.35 25.97
CA TRP A 51 -16.98 0.05 25.29
C TRP A 51 -17.59 0.16 23.89
N SER A 52 -18.47 1.15 23.65
CA SER A 52 -19.00 1.44 22.32
C SER A 52 -17.89 1.78 21.33
N THR A 53 -16.94 2.63 21.71
CA THR A 53 -15.78 3.00 20.89
C THR A 53 -14.88 1.80 20.60
N THR A 54 -14.56 0.98 21.60
CA THR A 54 -13.74 -0.24 21.35
C THR A 54 -14.46 -1.26 20.47
N ARG A 55 -15.78 -1.42 20.59
CA ARG A 55 -16.56 -2.26 19.65
C ARG A 55 -16.52 -1.70 18.25
N PHE A 56 -16.62 -0.38 18.10
CA PHE A 56 -16.50 0.29 16.81
C PHE A 56 -15.09 0.12 16.22
N HIS A 57 -14.03 0.26 17.01
CA HIS A 57 -12.66 -0.03 16.56
C HIS A 57 -12.50 -1.48 16.12
N ALA A 58 -13.02 -2.43 16.90
CA ALA A 58 -13.00 -3.84 16.53
C ALA A 58 -13.72 -4.07 15.20
N PHE A 59 -14.92 -3.50 15.05
CA PHE A 59 -15.67 -3.56 13.80
C PHE A 59 -14.85 -3.03 12.62
N LEU A 60 -14.35 -1.79 12.69
CA LEU A 60 -13.57 -1.16 11.63
C LEU A 60 -12.31 -1.96 11.27
N ASN A 61 -11.61 -2.51 12.26
CA ASN A 61 -10.41 -3.32 12.04
C ASN A 61 -10.74 -4.65 11.34
N TYR A 62 -11.76 -5.39 11.80
CA TYR A 62 -12.09 -6.70 11.22
C TYR A 62 -12.83 -6.60 9.89
N THR A 63 -13.55 -5.51 9.62
CA THR A 63 -14.18 -5.27 8.31
C THR A 63 -13.26 -4.54 7.34
N LEU A 64 -12.05 -4.13 7.76
CA LEU A 64 -11.13 -3.32 6.97
C LEU A 64 -11.80 -2.03 6.46
N MET A 65 -12.51 -1.31 7.33
CA MET A 65 -13.19 -0.05 7.00
C MET A 65 -12.51 1.20 7.58
N GLN A 66 -11.47 1.05 8.39
CA GLN A 66 -10.82 2.15 9.11
C GLN A 66 -10.29 3.29 8.21
N ALA A 67 -9.91 3.03 6.95
CA ALA A 67 -9.43 4.08 6.03
C ALA A 67 -10.50 5.14 5.70
N TRP A 68 -11.78 4.78 5.78
CA TRP A 68 -12.90 5.70 5.56
C TRP A 68 -13.11 6.67 6.73
N PHE A 69 -12.65 6.30 7.91
CA PHE A 69 -12.76 7.08 9.13
C PHE A 69 -11.37 7.63 9.46
N SER A 70 -11.01 8.76 8.86
CA SER A 70 -9.64 9.30 8.93
C SER A 70 -9.08 9.46 10.36
N SER A 71 -9.92 9.79 11.34
CA SER A 71 -9.54 9.86 12.76
C SER A 71 -9.25 8.50 13.39
N GLU A 72 -9.84 7.44 12.84
CA GLU A 72 -9.75 6.05 13.29
C GLU A 72 -8.86 5.19 12.39
N ALA A 73 -8.18 5.77 11.40
CA ALA A 73 -7.38 5.00 10.44
C ALA A 73 -6.28 4.18 11.13
N GLU A 74 -5.65 4.75 12.16
CA GLU A 74 -4.53 4.14 12.88
C GLU A 74 -4.97 3.31 14.12
N ILE A 75 -6.24 2.92 14.23
CA ILE A 75 -6.74 2.09 15.34
C ILE A 75 -6.02 0.73 15.40
N TRP A 76 -5.75 0.28 16.62
CA TRP A 76 -5.21 -1.05 16.99
C TRP A 76 -3.87 -1.42 16.34
N ASN A 77 -3.82 -1.60 15.02
CA ASN A 77 -2.61 -1.86 14.24
C ASN A 77 -2.46 -0.79 13.13
N PRO A 78 -1.75 0.33 13.38
CA PRO A 78 -1.76 1.48 12.48
C PRO A 78 -1.55 1.18 10.98
N PRO A 79 -0.58 0.35 10.56
CA PRO A 79 -0.37 0.03 9.15
C PRO A 79 -1.58 -0.57 8.42
N THR A 80 -2.53 -1.20 9.13
CA THR A 80 -3.67 -1.90 8.50
C THR A 80 -4.68 -0.97 7.85
N TRP A 81 -4.57 0.35 8.05
CA TRP A 81 -5.36 1.32 7.26
C TRP A 81 -5.13 1.14 5.77
N PHE A 82 -3.91 0.78 5.37
CA PHE A 82 -3.59 0.55 3.97
C PHE A 82 -4.29 -0.69 3.44
N LEU A 83 -4.50 -1.73 4.26
CA LEU A 83 -5.30 -2.89 3.86
C LEU A 83 -6.75 -2.50 3.62
N SER A 84 -7.32 -1.63 4.46
CA SER A 84 -8.65 -1.05 4.24
C SER A 84 -8.75 -0.30 2.91
N ALA A 85 -7.78 0.56 2.62
CA ALA A 85 -7.72 1.27 1.35
C ALA A 85 -7.51 0.33 0.15
N LEU A 86 -6.66 -0.70 0.31
CA LEU A 86 -6.38 -1.71 -0.70
C LEU A 86 -7.59 -2.61 -0.95
N THR A 87 -8.40 -2.94 0.08
CA THR A 87 -9.68 -3.64 -0.09
C THR A 87 -10.59 -2.82 -0.99
N PHE A 88 -10.80 -1.54 -0.69
CA PHE A 88 -11.59 -0.67 -1.57
C PHE A 88 -11.03 -0.60 -3.01
N ALA A 89 -9.72 -0.40 -3.16
CA ALA A 89 -9.11 -0.34 -4.48
C ALA A 89 -9.29 -1.65 -5.27
N ASN A 90 -9.22 -2.80 -4.62
CA ASN A 90 -9.45 -4.10 -5.26
C ASN A 90 -10.90 -4.29 -5.75
N ALA A 91 -11.89 -3.64 -5.13
CA ALA A 91 -13.28 -3.70 -5.59
C ALA A 91 -13.45 -2.98 -6.94
N LEU A 92 -12.72 -1.87 -7.15
CA LEU A 92 -12.75 -1.10 -8.40
C LEU A 92 -11.74 -1.59 -9.45
N MET A 93 -10.86 -2.49 -9.06
CA MET A 93 -9.74 -2.97 -9.86
C MET A 93 -10.14 -3.61 -11.19
N PRO A 94 -11.23 -4.42 -11.30
CA PRO A 94 -11.63 -4.99 -12.59
C PRO A 94 -11.88 -3.92 -13.66
N SER A 95 -12.59 -2.85 -13.31
CA SER A 95 -12.84 -1.73 -14.21
C SER A 95 -11.55 -0.96 -14.50
N VAL A 96 -10.78 -0.60 -13.46
CA VAL A 96 -9.50 0.12 -13.63
C VAL A 96 -8.52 -0.64 -14.53
N LEU A 97 -8.38 -1.96 -14.34
CA LEU A 97 -7.50 -2.79 -15.15
C LEU A 97 -7.96 -2.86 -16.61
N THR A 98 -9.28 -2.91 -16.85
CA THR A 98 -9.86 -2.93 -18.19
C THR A 98 -9.58 -1.63 -18.93
N SER A 99 -9.92 -0.49 -18.30
CA SER A 99 -9.70 0.83 -18.89
C SER A 99 -8.20 1.11 -19.08
N VAL A 100 -7.33 0.74 -18.14
CA VAL A 100 -5.87 0.95 -18.30
C VAL A 100 -5.27 0.02 -19.34
N ALA A 101 -5.76 -1.21 -19.48
CA ALA A 101 -5.25 -2.16 -20.47
C ALA A 101 -5.52 -1.72 -21.92
N SER A 102 -6.62 -1.01 -22.18
CA SER A 102 -6.99 -0.52 -23.53
C SER A 102 -6.15 0.69 -23.98
N LEU A 103 -5.54 1.42 -23.05
CA LEU A 103 -4.77 2.62 -23.36
C LEU A 103 -3.49 2.31 -24.16
N SER A 104 -3.18 3.22 -25.08
CA SER A 104 -1.87 3.27 -25.75
C SER A 104 -0.78 3.75 -24.79
N LYS A 105 0.48 3.58 -25.15
CA LYS A 105 1.62 4.10 -24.36
C LYS A 105 1.53 5.62 -24.14
N HIS A 106 1.09 6.37 -25.14
CA HIS A 106 0.83 7.81 -25.00
C HIS A 106 -0.33 8.08 -24.03
N GLY A 107 -1.42 7.32 -24.14
CA GLY A 107 -2.55 7.40 -23.21
C GLY A 107 -2.14 7.12 -21.75
N LEU A 108 -1.31 6.10 -21.52
CA LEU A 108 -0.78 5.77 -20.19
C LEU A 108 0.08 6.90 -19.61
N ARG A 109 0.92 7.54 -20.43
CA ARG A 109 1.72 8.69 -20.00
C ARG A 109 0.84 9.89 -19.62
N ASN A 110 -0.23 10.14 -20.38
CA ASN A 110 -1.18 11.20 -20.05
C ASN A 110 -1.96 10.87 -18.78
N LEU A 111 -2.39 9.62 -18.60
CA LEU A 111 -3.01 9.14 -17.37
C LEU A 111 -2.08 9.33 -16.17
N LEU A 112 -0.80 8.93 -16.27
CA LEU A 112 0.20 9.11 -15.21
C LEU A 112 0.39 10.58 -14.84
N ARG A 113 0.43 11.48 -15.83
CA ARG A 113 0.48 12.93 -15.60
C ARG A 113 -0.76 13.42 -14.85
N GLY A 114 -1.95 13.04 -15.32
CA GLY A 114 -3.22 13.41 -14.68
C GLY A 114 -3.31 12.93 -13.23
N LEU A 115 -3.00 11.66 -12.98
CA LEU A 115 -3.00 11.08 -11.62
C LEU A 115 -1.96 11.75 -10.72
N THR A 116 -0.79 12.10 -11.25
CA THR A 116 0.24 12.84 -10.48
C THR A 116 -0.28 14.23 -10.09
N VAL A 117 -0.92 14.95 -11.02
CA VAL A 117 -1.52 16.26 -10.74
C VAL A 117 -2.62 16.13 -9.69
N ILE A 118 -3.53 15.17 -9.81
CA ILE A 118 -4.60 14.94 -8.83
C ILE A 118 -4.02 14.62 -7.44
N SER A 119 -3.04 13.71 -7.37
CA SER A 119 -2.37 13.35 -6.12
C SER A 119 -1.66 14.56 -5.48
N MET A 120 -1.06 15.42 -6.30
CA MET A 120 -0.41 16.64 -5.85
C MET A 120 -1.42 17.68 -5.37
N LEU A 121 -2.52 17.90 -6.11
CA LEU A 121 -3.59 18.83 -5.74
C LEU A 121 -4.24 18.47 -4.40
N GLN A 122 -4.47 17.17 -4.16
CA GLN A 122 -4.99 16.68 -2.88
C GLN A 122 -4.08 17.08 -1.70
N LYS A 123 -2.76 17.13 -1.91
CA LYS A 123 -1.78 17.43 -0.87
C LYS A 123 -1.48 18.92 -0.78
N LEU A 124 -1.57 19.65 -1.89
CA LEU A 124 -1.48 21.11 -1.93
C LEU A 124 -2.68 21.77 -1.24
N SER A 125 -3.90 21.26 -1.43
CA SER A 125 -5.10 21.78 -0.78
C SER A 125 -4.98 21.74 0.76
N TYR A 126 -4.41 20.66 1.29
CA TYR A 126 -4.07 20.56 2.71
C TYR A 126 -2.98 21.56 3.14
N SER A 127 -1.91 21.67 2.35
CA SER A 127 -0.76 22.52 2.66
C SER A 127 -1.14 24.00 2.72
N GLN A 128 -2.00 24.45 1.80
CA GLN A 128 -2.49 25.82 1.72
C GLN A 128 -3.48 26.16 2.85
N GLY A 129 -4.40 25.27 3.19
CA GLY A 129 -5.47 25.56 4.16
C GLY A 129 -5.02 25.86 5.59
N LYS A 130 -3.75 25.59 5.94
CA LYS A 130 -3.20 25.76 7.29
C LYS A 130 -1.76 26.28 7.35
N GLN A 131 -1.22 26.80 6.24
CA GLN A 131 0.18 27.25 6.14
C GLN A 131 1.19 26.18 6.60
N TYR A 132 0.88 24.92 6.33
CA TYR A 132 1.74 23.78 6.65
C TYR A 132 2.81 23.58 5.56
N PHE A 133 3.48 24.67 5.19
CA PHE A 133 4.71 24.64 4.40
C PHE A 133 5.93 24.37 5.30
N SER A 134 5.74 24.55 6.60
CA SER A 134 6.80 24.60 7.59
C SER A 134 7.53 23.27 7.85
N ASN A 135 8.86 23.28 7.72
CA ASN A 135 9.78 22.25 8.25
C ASN A 135 9.73 22.13 9.80
N VAL A 136 9.08 23.07 10.47
CA VAL A 136 8.88 23.07 11.93
C VAL A 136 7.71 22.15 12.26
N GLY A 137 8.03 21.08 12.99
CA GLY A 137 7.13 19.95 13.27
C GLY A 137 5.71 20.37 13.65
N ILE A 138 4.75 19.95 12.81
CA ILE A 138 3.34 19.98 13.16
C ILE A 138 3.18 19.04 14.36
N SER A 139 2.96 19.59 15.55
CA SER A 139 2.69 18.74 16.73
C SER A 139 1.47 17.86 16.42
N ALA A 140 1.48 16.59 16.84
CA ALA A 140 0.35 15.67 16.67
C ALA A 140 -0.97 16.19 17.29
N LYS A 141 -0.91 17.19 18.18
CA LYS A 141 -2.10 17.89 18.71
C LYS A 141 -2.74 18.90 17.73
N LYS A 142 -2.05 19.26 16.63
CA LYS A 142 -2.51 20.24 15.62
C LYS A 142 -2.82 19.60 14.26
N THR A 143 -2.64 18.29 14.10
CA THR A 143 -2.99 17.61 12.85
C THR A 143 -4.51 17.61 12.67
N SER A 144 -4.99 18.46 11.75
CA SER A 144 -6.38 18.55 11.34
C SER A 144 -6.89 17.21 10.80
N ASN A 145 -8.18 16.91 10.98
CA ASN A 145 -8.84 15.78 10.31
C ASN A 145 -8.64 15.79 8.79
N LEU A 146 -8.44 16.98 8.19
CA LEU A 146 -8.09 17.12 6.78
C LEU A 146 -6.74 16.47 6.43
N TRP A 147 -5.75 16.53 7.34
CA TRP A 147 -4.46 15.85 7.14
C TRP A 147 -4.66 14.34 7.04
N ASN A 148 -5.39 13.79 8.01
CA ASN A 148 -5.68 12.37 8.06
C ASN A 148 -6.51 11.93 6.84
N LEU A 149 -7.43 12.77 6.37
CA LEU A 149 -8.15 12.55 5.13
C LEU A 149 -7.20 12.44 3.93
N THR A 150 -6.23 13.35 3.79
CA THR A 150 -5.26 13.25 2.67
C THR A 150 -4.34 12.03 2.75
N ARG A 151 -4.05 11.54 3.97
CA ARG A 151 -3.14 10.40 4.19
C ARG A 151 -3.82 9.05 4.03
N PHE A 152 -5.03 8.93 4.54
CA PHE A 152 -5.66 7.62 4.76
C PHE A 152 -6.86 7.36 3.86
N HIS A 153 -7.46 8.39 3.27
CA HIS A 153 -8.70 8.21 2.54
C HIS A 153 -8.50 7.27 1.34
N PRO A 154 -9.35 6.26 1.17
CA PRO A 154 -9.13 5.18 0.21
C PRO A 154 -9.12 5.65 -1.25
N ILE A 155 -9.81 6.75 -1.57
CA ILE A 155 -9.76 7.36 -2.92
C ILE A 155 -8.34 7.86 -3.26
N GLY A 156 -7.64 8.49 -2.30
CA GLY A 156 -6.26 8.96 -2.54
C GLY A 156 -5.31 7.78 -2.78
N ALA A 157 -5.49 6.69 -2.03
CA ALA A 157 -4.74 5.46 -2.25
C ALA A 157 -5.06 4.82 -3.61
N LEU A 158 -6.32 4.83 -4.06
CA LEU A 158 -6.71 4.35 -5.39
C LEU A 158 -5.98 5.10 -6.51
N VAL A 159 -5.84 6.43 -6.39
CA VAL A 159 -5.05 7.23 -7.35
C VAL A 159 -3.60 6.73 -7.40
N GLU A 160 -2.93 6.58 -6.26
CA GLU A 160 -1.52 6.13 -6.21
C GLU A 160 -1.37 4.67 -6.70
N ILE A 161 -2.30 3.78 -6.37
CA ILE A 161 -2.32 2.39 -6.86
C ILE A 161 -2.49 2.37 -8.39
N THR A 162 -3.39 3.20 -8.93
CA THR A 162 -3.62 3.31 -10.37
C THR A 162 -2.38 3.85 -11.09
N MET A 163 -1.63 4.77 -10.49
CA MET A 163 -0.33 5.20 -11.02
C MET A 163 0.65 4.02 -11.14
N GLY A 164 0.70 3.14 -10.14
CA GLY A 164 1.51 1.93 -10.19
C GLY A 164 1.11 1.00 -11.34
N ILE A 165 -0.19 0.75 -11.49
CA ILE A 165 -0.74 -0.08 -12.57
C ILE A 165 -0.40 0.50 -13.94
N ALA A 166 -0.64 1.80 -14.14
CA ALA A 166 -0.33 2.49 -15.39
C ALA A 166 1.17 2.46 -15.71
N SER A 167 2.03 2.60 -14.69
CA SER A 167 3.49 2.54 -14.84
C SER A 167 3.96 1.15 -15.29
N VAL A 168 3.46 0.08 -14.66
CA VAL A 168 3.77 -1.30 -15.07
C VAL A 168 3.26 -1.54 -16.49
N ARG A 169 2.04 -1.11 -16.78
CA ARG A 169 1.43 -1.28 -18.10
C ARG A 169 2.21 -0.57 -19.20
N GLU A 170 2.75 0.62 -18.93
CA GLU A 170 3.56 1.37 -19.89
C GLU A 170 4.77 0.55 -20.36
N VAL A 171 5.45 -0.13 -19.43
CA VAL A 171 6.63 -0.96 -19.74
C VAL A 171 6.24 -2.25 -20.44
N MET A 172 5.08 -2.84 -20.10
CA MET A 172 4.56 -4.02 -20.81
C MET A 172 4.23 -3.78 -22.29
N LEU A 173 4.09 -2.51 -22.70
CA LEU A 173 3.88 -2.09 -24.08
C LEU A 173 5.19 -1.72 -24.81
N ASP A 174 6.36 -1.94 -24.21
CA ASP A 174 7.63 -1.68 -24.88
C ASP A 174 7.83 -2.62 -26.08
N ASP A 175 7.89 -2.02 -27.27
CA ASP A 175 8.18 -2.65 -28.55
C ASP A 175 9.69 -2.84 -28.77
N ALA A 176 10.08 -3.41 -29.91
CA ALA A 176 11.49 -3.64 -30.25
C ALA A 176 12.31 -2.34 -30.31
N VAL A 177 11.70 -1.23 -30.71
CA VAL A 177 12.35 0.09 -30.79
C VAL A 177 12.58 0.67 -29.41
N GLU A 178 11.64 0.53 -28.49
CA GLU A 178 11.80 0.99 -27.11
C GLU A 178 12.79 0.13 -26.34
N ARG A 179 12.86 -1.17 -26.65
CA ARG A 179 13.85 -2.09 -26.07
C ARG A 179 15.27 -1.85 -26.57
N SER A 180 15.43 -1.30 -27.78
CA SER A 180 16.76 -0.98 -28.32
C SER A 180 17.32 0.35 -27.80
N LYS A 181 16.51 1.17 -27.12
CA LYS A 181 16.98 2.40 -26.50
C LYS A 181 17.93 2.10 -25.34
N PRO A 182 18.96 2.93 -25.13
CA PRO A 182 19.85 2.78 -24.00
C PRO A 182 19.06 2.83 -22.69
N VAL A 183 19.17 1.77 -21.90
CA VAL A 183 18.53 1.69 -20.59
C VAL A 183 19.33 2.56 -19.62
N MET A 184 18.70 3.60 -19.07
CA MET A 184 19.31 4.40 -18.01
C MET A 184 19.60 3.52 -16.79
N ASN A 185 20.80 3.64 -16.22
CA ASN A 185 21.17 2.91 -15.02
C ASN A 185 20.19 3.27 -13.87
N PRO A 186 19.41 2.29 -13.35
CA PRO A 186 18.40 2.56 -12.32
C PRO A 186 18.98 3.15 -11.03
N ALA A 187 20.28 3.00 -10.78
CA ALA A 187 20.94 3.56 -9.60
C ALA A 187 20.78 5.08 -9.50
N TRP A 188 20.78 5.80 -10.62
CA TRP A 188 20.58 7.25 -10.61
C TRP A 188 19.19 7.65 -10.13
N LEU A 189 18.17 6.92 -10.57
CA LEU A 189 16.79 7.17 -10.12
C LEU A 189 16.57 6.74 -8.67
N PHE A 190 17.21 5.66 -8.24
CA PHE A 190 17.22 5.26 -6.84
C PHE A 190 17.84 6.36 -5.97
N LEU A 191 19.05 6.82 -6.31
CA LEU A 191 19.73 7.90 -5.58
C LEU A 191 18.95 9.21 -5.65
N ALA A 192 18.35 9.57 -6.78
CA ALA A 192 17.53 10.78 -6.90
C ALA A 192 16.26 10.69 -6.03
N SER A 193 15.56 9.55 -6.05
CA SER A 193 14.34 9.35 -5.26
C SER A 193 14.64 9.41 -3.76
N TYR A 194 15.60 8.66 -3.24
CA TYR A 194 15.96 8.74 -1.82
C TYR A 194 16.69 10.05 -1.47
N GLY A 195 17.39 10.65 -2.43
CA GLY A 195 18.02 11.96 -2.32
C GLY A 195 17.02 13.09 -2.06
N THR A 196 15.74 12.93 -2.39
CA THR A 196 14.71 13.93 -2.01
C THR A 196 14.59 14.07 -0.50
N LEU A 197 15.02 13.08 0.30
CA LEU A 197 15.10 13.21 1.76
C LEU A 197 16.11 14.27 2.20
N ALA A 198 17.17 14.51 1.43
CA ALA A 198 18.14 15.56 1.71
C ALA A 198 17.54 16.97 1.63
N LEU A 199 16.39 17.14 0.95
CA LEU A 199 15.65 18.41 0.95
C LEU A 199 15.22 18.82 2.37
N ARG A 200 15.03 17.85 3.28
CA ARG A 200 14.76 18.12 4.70
C ARG A 200 15.91 18.79 5.44
N CYS A 201 17.13 18.69 4.91
CA CYS A 201 18.31 19.35 5.45
C CYS A 201 18.49 20.76 4.89
N THR A 202 17.61 21.20 3.98
CA THR A 202 17.68 22.54 3.37
C THR A 202 16.76 23.53 4.09
N ARG A 203 16.86 24.80 3.73
CA ARG A 203 15.94 25.85 4.20
C ARG A 203 14.62 25.92 3.41
N LEU A 204 14.40 24.99 2.48
CA LEU A 204 13.18 24.96 1.67
C LEU A 204 12.00 24.52 2.54
N ASP A 205 10.99 25.38 2.62
CA ASP A 205 9.78 25.13 3.40
C ASP A 205 8.79 24.27 2.61
N LEU A 206 9.17 22.99 2.43
CA LEU A 206 8.38 22.02 1.70
C LEU A 206 8.00 20.88 2.64
N ASN A 207 6.69 20.70 2.84
CA ASN A 207 6.25 19.57 3.63
C ASN A 207 6.49 18.23 2.92
N ASP A 208 6.56 17.18 3.72
CA ASP A 208 6.82 15.81 3.27
C ASP A 208 5.77 15.30 2.27
N ALA A 209 4.52 15.74 2.39
CA ALA A 209 3.45 15.33 1.47
C ALA A 209 3.68 15.87 0.06
N ILE A 210 4.11 17.13 -0.07
CA ILE A 210 4.44 17.74 -1.36
C ILE A 210 5.69 17.07 -1.94
N ILE A 211 6.79 16.96 -1.16
CA ILE A 211 8.04 16.32 -1.62
C ILE A 211 7.75 14.89 -2.11
N ARG A 212 6.97 14.13 -1.33
CA ARG A 212 6.62 12.75 -1.68
C ARG A 212 5.92 12.69 -3.05
N SER A 213 5.04 13.64 -3.35
CA SER A 213 4.12 13.53 -4.49
C SER A 213 4.65 14.18 -5.75
N ALA A 214 5.34 15.31 -5.59
CA ALA A 214 5.97 16.02 -6.68
C ALA A 214 7.28 15.35 -7.12
N LEU A 215 8.04 14.78 -6.18
CA LEU A 215 9.39 14.26 -6.44
C LEU A 215 9.50 12.76 -6.20
N PHE A 216 9.31 12.30 -4.96
CA PHE A 216 9.63 10.91 -4.60
C PHE A 216 8.85 9.88 -5.42
N VAL A 217 7.52 9.94 -5.43
CA VAL A 217 6.66 8.96 -6.11
C VAL A 217 6.94 8.92 -7.62
N PRO A 218 6.99 10.05 -8.36
CA PRO A 218 7.36 10.03 -9.78
C PRO A 218 8.75 9.45 -10.05
N LEU A 219 9.77 9.84 -9.25
CA LEU A 219 11.13 9.33 -9.40
C LEU A 219 11.22 7.84 -9.06
N TYR A 220 10.54 7.40 -8.01
CA TYR A 220 10.52 6.02 -7.56
C TYR A 220 9.76 5.11 -8.55
N SER A 221 8.64 5.57 -9.11
CA SER A 221 7.93 4.86 -10.18
C SER A 221 8.79 4.72 -11.44
N ARG A 222 9.55 5.78 -11.79
CA ARG A 222 10.55 5.69 -12.86
C ARG A 222 11.68 4.72 -12.53
N PHE A 223 12.13 4.69 -11.28
CA PHE A 223 13.14 3.74 -10.83
C PHE A 223 12.66 2.29 -11.02
N LEU A 224 11.44 1.98 -10.58
CA LEU A 224 10.86 0.64 -10.73
C LEU A 224 10.71 0.23 -12.21
N THR A 225 10.24 1.14 -13.06
CA THR A 225 10.09 0.86 -14.50
C THR A 225 11.44 0.74 -15.21
N ALA A 226 12.45 1.52 -14.81
CA ALA A 226 13.82 1.39 -15.31
C ALA A 226 14.46 0.06 -14.86
N MET A 227 14.26 -0.33 -13.60
CA MET A 227 14.70 -1.64 -13.09
C MET A 227 14.08 -2.80 -13.86
N HIS A 228 12.77 -2.73 -14.18
CA HIS A 228 12.12 -3.75 -14.98
C HIS A 228 12.72 -3.87 -16.38
N ARG A 229 13.08 -2.75 -17.02
CA ARG A 229 13.77 -2.80 -18.32
C ARG A 229 15.18 -3.36 -18.19
N ASP A 230 15.91 -2.90 -17.17
CA ASP A 230 17.30 -3.31 -16.91
C ASP A 230 17.41 -4.81 -16.61
N CYS A 231 16.44 -5.40 -15.91
CA CYS A 231 16.44 -6.84 -15.60
C CYS A 231 16.21 -7.74 -16.84
N MET A 232 15.70 -7.17 -17.93
CA MET A 232 15.50 -7.88 -19.20
C MET A 232 16.72 -7.79 -20.13
N THR A 233 17.77 -7.06 -19.73
CA THR A 233 19.02 -6.95 -20.50
C THR A 233 19.95 -8.14 -20.22
N GLU A 234 20.89 -8.41 -21.13
CA GLU A 234 21.88 -9.48 -20.96
C GLU A 234 22.83 -9.24 -19.77
N ARG A 235 23.07 -7.96 -19.43
CA ARG A 235 24.00 -7.56 -18.36
C ARG A 235 23.35 -6.51 -17.45
N PRO A 236 22.42 -6.94 -16.57
CA PRO A 236 21.75 -6.02 -15.65
C PRO A 236 22.75 -5.29 -14.74
N SER A 237 22.44 -4.05 -14.43
CA SER A 237 23.24 -3.22 -13.53
C SER A 237 23.39 -3.85 -12.14
N ALA A 238 24.39 -3.40 -11.38
CA ALA A 238 24.66 -3.92 -10.03
C ALA A 238 23.46 -3.76 -9.07
N ILE A 239 22.73 -2.63 -9.16
CA ILE A 239 21.56 -2.38 -8.32
C ILE A 239 20.41 -3.35 -8.64
N THR A 240 20.17 -3.65 -9.92
CA THR A 240 19.17 -4.64 -10.33
C THR A 240 19.55 -6.04 -9.86
N ARG A 241 20.83 -6.42 -9.99
CA ARG A 241 21.34 -7.70 -9.44
C ARG A 241 21.24 -7.77 -7.92
N PHE A 242 21.48 -6.67 -7.22
CA PHE A 242 21.32 -6.59 -5.76
C PHE A 242 19.87 -6.85 -5.34
N PHE A 243 18.90 -6.13 -5.92
CA PHE A 243 17.48 -6.32 -5.60
C PHE A 243 16.93 -7.68 -6.09
N GLY A 244 17.51 -8.25 -7.14
CA GLY A 244 17.21 -9.62 -7.61
C GLY A 244 17.93 -10.73 -6.85
N SER A 245 18.79 -10.40 -5.87
CA SER A 245 19.52 -11.40 -5.11
C SER A 245 18.59 -12.24 -4.24
N LYS A 246 18.99 -13.49 -3.94
CA LYS A 246 18.21 -14.42 -3.09
C LYS A 246 17.84 -13.79 -1.74
N THR A 247 18.75 -13.04 -1.13
CA THR A 247 18.52 -12.37 0.14
C THR A 247 17.45 -11.28 0.03
N MET A 248 17.51 -10.44 -1.01
CA MET A 248 16.51 -9.38 -1.20
C MET A 248 15.13 -9.95 -1.57
N VAL A 249 15.09 -11.01 -2.38
CA VAL A 249 13.84 -11.74 -2.67
C VAL A 249 13.26 -12.37 -1.41
N TRP A 250 14.09 -12.99 -0.57
CA TRP A 250 13.67 -13.53 0.72
C TRP A 250 13.12 -12.44 1.65
N LEU A 251 13.83 -11.31 1.81
CA LEU A 251 13.33 -10.15 2.57
C LEU A 251 12.02 -9.61 2.00
N GLY A 252 11.88 -9.57 0.67
CA GLY A 252 10.63 -9.22 -0.01
C GLY A 252 9.47 -10.15 0.35
N SER A 253 9.73 -11.46 0.47
CA SER A 253 8.72 -12.43 0.91
C SER A 253 8.28 -12.21 2.37
N LEU A 254 9.13 -11.61 3.20
CA LEU A 254 8.83 -11.28 4.59
C LEU A 254 8.16 -9.91 4.76
N ALA A 255 8.17 -9.07 3.73
CA ALA A 255 7.71 -7.69 3.83
C ALA A 255 6.27 -7.60 4.36
N PHE A 256 5.36 -8.43 3.86
CA PHE A 256 3.96 -8.42 4.31
C PHE A 256 3.78 -8.94 5.75
N PRO A 257 4.33 -10.11 6.15
CA PRO A 257 4.31 -10.53 7.55
C PRO A 257 4.92 -9.52 8.52
N MET A 258 6.07 -8.94 8.17
CA MET A 258 6.71 -7.87 8.98
C MET A 258 5.81 -6.64 9.05
N PHE A 259 5.22 -6.22 7.93
CA PHE A 259 4.26 -5.11 7.86
C PHE A 259 3.07 -5.33 8.82
N MET A 260 2.60 -6.56 8.98
CA MET A 260 1.49 -6.86 9.89
C MET A 260 1.89 -6.90 11.36
N ILE A 261 3.08 -7.41 11.69
CA ILE A 261 3.48 -7.70 13.08
C ILE A 261 4.33 -6.60 13.75
N HIS A 262 4.98 -5.74 12.97
CA HIS A 262 5.86 -4.71 13.55
C HIS A 262 5.10 -3.72 14.45
N GLY A 263 3.88 -3.33 14.07
CA GLY A 263 3.02 -2.45 14.85
C GLY A 263 2.70 -3.01 16.23
N PRO A 264 2.04 -4.19 16.32
CA PRO A 264 1.69 -4.80 17.59
C PRO A 264 2.90 -5.09 18.48
N LEU A 265 3.99 -5.62 17.92
CA LEU A 265 5.24 -5.80 18.67
C LEU A 265 5.82 -4.47 19.16
N GLY A 266 5.79 -3.44 18.32
CA GLY A 266 6.25 -2.10 18.67
C GLY A 266 5.47 -1.53 19.86
N GLN A 267 4.18 -1.85 19.98
CA GLN A 267 3.39 -1.42 21.14
C GLN A 267 3.89 -2.04 22.44
N LEU A 268 4.31 -3.30 22.45
CA LEU A 268 4.84 -3.98 23.64
C LEU A 268 6.07 -3.28 24.21
N PHE A 269 6.92 -2.69 23.36
CA PHE A 269 8.22 -2.15 23.76
C PHE A 269 8.26 -0.62 23.82
N TYR A 270 7.51 0.06 22.95
CA TYR A 270 7.64 1.51 22.74
C TYR A 270 6.38 2.32 23.08
N LYS A 271 5.19 1.72 23.07
CA LYS A 271 3.97 2.45 23.43
C LYS A 271 3.92 2.64 24.93
N LYS A 272 4.07 3.88 25.39
CA LYS A 272 4.15 4.24 26.82
C LYS A 272 3.08 3.56 27.68
N ALA A 273 1.83 3.56 27.23
CA ALA A 273 0.71 2.94 27.97
C ALA A 273 0.93 1.44 28.25
N VAL A 274 1.58 0.73 27.33
CA VAL A 274 1.87 -0.71 27.42
C VAL A 274 3.22 -0.96 28.08
N ALA A 275 4.27 -0.36 27.54
CA ALA A 275 5.65 -0.64 27.97
C ALA A 275 5.89 -0.29 29.44
N MET A 276 5.29 0.79 29.95
CA MET A 276 5.40 1.14 31.37
C MET A 276 4.79 0.08 32.29
N ARG A 277 3.74 -0.64 31.85
CA ARG A 277 3.11 -1.68 32.66
C ARG A 277 3.80 -3.03 32.55
N LEU A 278 4.31 -3.37 31.36
CA LEU A 278 5.02 -4.64 31.15
C LEU A 278 6.46 -4.60 31.67
N TRP A 279 7.14 -3.47 31.51
CA TRP A 279 8.59 -3.36 31.73
C TRP A 279 8.99 -2.29 32.75
N GLY A 280 8.04 -1.51 33.28
CA GLY A 280 8.32 -0.35 34.14
C GLY A 280 8.93 0.85 33.40
N LYS A 281 9.27 0.70 32.12
CA LYS A 281 9.89 1.74 31.28
C LYS A 281 9.62 1.50 29.81
N VAL A 282 9.72 2.58 29.02
CA VAL A 282 9.81 2.48 27.55
C VAL A 282 11.21 2.00 27.18
N MET A 283 11.31 1.10 26.21
CA MET A 283 12.61 0.59 25.76
C MET A 283 13.46 1.72 25.14
N PRO A 284 14.76 1.80 25.48
CA PRO A 284 15.63 2.85 24.95
C PRO A 284 15.88 2.67 23.45
N GLN A 285 16.33 3.73 22.77
CA GLN A 285 16.67 3.68 21.34
C GLN A 285 17.72 2.60 21.01
N LYS A 286 18.65 2.31 21.93
CA LYS A 286 19.65 1.23 21.76
C LYS A 286 19.03 -0.17 21.65
N PHE A 287 17.77 -0.36 22.06
CA PHE A 287 17.03 -1.62 21.90
C PHE A 287 16.48 -1.80 20.47
N PHE A 288 16.48 -0.74 19.64
CA PHE A 288 15.89 -0.79 18.29
C PHE A 288 16.42 -1.91 17.40
N PRO A 289 17.73 -2.23 17.37
CA PRO A 289 18.23 -3.39 16.60
C PRO A 289 17.64 -4.72 17.06
N ILE A 290 17.44 -4.89 18.38
CA ILE A 290 16.82 -6.09 18.96
C ILE A 290 15.35 -6.15 18.53
N TYR A 291 14.63 -5.03 18.60
CA TYR A 291 13.26 -4.95 18.08
C TYR A 291 13.18 -5.33 16.60
N LEU A 292 14.08 -4.83 15.74
CA LEU A 292 14.11 -5.19 14.32
C LEU A 292 14.36 -6.68 14.12
N LEU A 293 15.27 -7.28 14.91
CA LEU A 293 15.51 -8.72 14.89
C LEU A 293 14.25 -9.51 15.28
N LEU A 294 13.53 -9.08 16.33
CA LEU A 294 12.27 -9.71 16.73
C LEU A 294 11.21 -9.62 15.63
N VAL A 295 11.06 -8.46 14.99
CA VAL A 295 10.13 -8.29 13.85
C VAL A 295 10.50 -9.21 12.69
N LEU A 296 11.79 -9.31 12.36
CA LEU A 296 12.29 -10.18 11.29
C LEU A 296 12.02 -11.66 11.60
N LEU A 297 12.35 -12.11 12.82
CA LEU A 297 12.13 -13.49 13.25
C LEU A 297 10.64 -13.83 13.31
N SER A 298 9.81 -12.96 13.88
CA SER A 298 8.35 -13.13 13.86
C SER A 298 7.79 -13.15 12.45
N GLY A 299 8.28 -12.27 11.56
CA GLY A 299 7.93 -12.25 10.15
C GLY A 299 8.25 -13.56 9.45
N GLN A 300 9.44 -14.13 9.70
CA GLN A 300 9.86 -15.44 9.18
C GLN A 300 8.95 -16.57 9.69
N VAL A 301 8.66 -16.61 10.99
CA VAL A 301 7.76 -17.62 11.58
C VAL A 301 6.37 -17.55 10.97
N LEU A 302 5.80 -16.34 10.82
CA LEU A 302 4.51 -16.15 10.17
C LEU A 302 4.53 -16.51 8.69
N ASN A 303 5.62 -16.22 7.99
CA ASN A 303 5.76 -16.54 6.57
C ASN A 303 5.75 -18.06 6.34
N GLU A 304 6.59 -18.81 7.05
CA GLU A 304 6.69 -20.26 6.89
C GLU A 304 5.49 -20.99 7.50
N GLY A 305 5.07 -20.60 8.71
CA GLY A 305 4.01 -21.29 9.46
C GLY A 305 2.60 -20.99 8.97
N PHE A 306 2.37 -19.82 8.36
CA PHE A 306 1.03 -19.36 8.00
C PHE A 306 0.90 -18.97 6.53
N VAL A 307 1.73 -18.05 6.00
CA VAL A 307 1.55 -17.53 4.62
C VAL A 307 1.80 -18.60 3.56
N LYS A 308 2.86 -19.39 3.72
CA LYS A 308 3.20 -20.50 2.82
C LYS A 308 2.43 -21.79 3.12
N ASN A 309 1.62 -21.80 4.19
CA ASN A 309 0.91 -22.99 4.59
C ASN A 309 -0.17 -23.37 3.56
N ALA A 310 -0.03 -24.54 2.95
CA ALA A 310 -0.93 -25.00 1.89
C ALA A 310 -2.39 -25.14 2.37
N LEU A 311 -2.63 -25.49 3.63
CA LEU A 311 -3.98 -25.58 4.19
C LEU A 311 -4.61 -24.18 4.27
N VAL A 312 -3.87 -23.19 4.78
CA VAL A 312 -4.34 -21.80 4.86
C VAL A 312 -4.66 -21.26 3.47
N GLN A 313 -3.80 -21.52 2.48
CA GLN A 313 -4.04 -21.10 1.10
C GLN A 313 -5.29 -21.74 0.50
N ARG A 314 -5.49 -23.05 0.71
CA ARG A 314 -6.71 -23.77 0.25
C ARG A 314 -7.97 -23.24 0.92
N MET A 315 -7.92 -23.02 2.24
CA MET A 315 -9.05 -22.45 2.98
C MET A 315 -9.40 -21.05 2.49
N SER A 316 -8.38 -20.22 2.27
CA SER A 316 -8.53 -18.85 1.75
C SER A 316 -9.13 -18.84 0.34
N ALA A 317 -8.68 -19.74 -0.54
CA ALA A 317 -9.24 -19.90 -1.88
C ALA A 317 -10.70 -20.37 -1.84
N ARG A 318 -11.04 -21.32 -0.97
CA ARG A 318 -12.42 -21.80 -0.78
C ARG A 318 -13.32 -20.70 -0.22
N ALA A 319 -12.85 -19.94 0.76
CA ALA A 319 -13.57 -18.80 1.30
C ALA A 319 -13.84 -17.75 0.22
N ALA A 320 -12.84 -17.42 -0.61
CA ALA A 320 -13.02 -16.50 -1.73
C ALA A 320 -14.10 -16.98 -2.72
N GLN A 321 -14.11 -18.27 -3.08
CA GLN A 321 -15.14 -18.84 -3.95
C GLN A 321 -16.54 -18.76 -3.34
N ILE A 322 -16.67 -19.09 -2.05
CA ILE A 322 -17.95 -19.03 -1.34
C ILE A 322 -18.44 -17.58 -1.31
N LEU A 323 -17.60 -16.63 -0.91
CA LEU A 323 -17.96 -15.22 -0.82
C LEU A 323 -18.34 -14.65 -2.19
N ALA A 324 -17.56 -14.95 -3.23
CA ALA A 324 -17.87 -14.54 -4.60
C ALA A 324 -19.23 -15.05 -5.08
N LYS A 325 -19.60 -16.28 -4.72
CA LYS A 325 -20.94 -16.82 -5.02
C LYS A 325 -22.05 -16.02 -4.32
N HIS A 326 -21.84 -15.61 -3.07
CA HIS A 326 -22.85 -14.87 -2.29
C HIS A 326 -22.95 -13.39 -2.68
N THR A 327 -21.87 -12.79 -3.19
CA THR A 327 -21.84 -11.39 -3.61
C THR A 327 -22.02 -11.22 -5.12
N ARG A 328 -22.35 -12.28 -5.85
CA ARG A 328 -22.45 -12.26 -7.31
C ARG A 328 -23.45 -11.18 -7.77
N GLY A 329 -23.02 -10.36 -8.72
CA GLY A 329 -23.81 -9.26 -9.27
C GLY A 329 -23.50 -7.91 -8.62
N MET A 330 -22.89 -7.89 -7.42
CA MET A 330 -22.59 -6.63 -6.73
C MET A 330 -21.51 -5.79 -7.42
N LEU A 331 -20.61 -6.41 -8.20
CA LEU A 331 -19.55 -5.71 -8.92
C LEU A 331 -19.72 -5.76 -10.43
N GLN A 332 -20.65 -6.55 -10.95
CA GLN A 332 -20.87 -6.71 -12.40
C GLN A 332 -21.45 -5.45 -13.05
N ASP A 333 -22.32 -4.72 -12.35
CA ASP A 333 -22.90 -3.47 -12.85
C ASP A 333 -21.84 -2.38 -13.11
N ILE A 334 -20.70 -2.45 -12.41
CA ILE A 334 -19.56 -1.52 -12.58
C ILE A 334 -18.77 -1.81 -13.87
N VAL A 335 -18.94 -3.00 -14.48
CA VAL A 335 -18.17 -3.46 -15.65
C VAL A 335 -18.98 -3.39 -16.95
N VAL A 336 -20.31 -3.46 -16.88
CA VAL A 336 -21.18 -3.57 -18.08
C VAL A 336 -21.36 -2.24 -18.83
N ASP A 337 -21.23 -1.09 -18.16
CA ASP A 337 -21.44 0.24 -18.77
C ASP A 337 -20.39 0.64 -19.83
N GLU A 338 -19.22 -0.01 -19.88
CA GLU A 338 -18.22 0.23 -20.93
C GLU A 338 -18.59 -0.44 -22.27
N LYS A 339 -19.40 -1.51 -22.27
CA LYS A 339 -19.78 -2.21 -23.52
C LYS A 339 -20.87 -1.49 -24.31
N LEU A 340 -21.71 -0.69 -23.66
CA LEU A 340 -22.76 0.09 -24.34
C LEU A 340 -22.21 1.35 -25.01
N ASN A 341 -21.04 1.86 -24.59
CA ASN A 341 -20.41 3.05 -25.18
C ASN A 341 -19.41 2.75 -26.31
N GLY A 342 -19.16 1.48 -26.61
CA GLY A 342 -18.18 1.04 -27.63
C GLY A 342 -18.77 0.68 -29.00
N GLN A 343 -20.09 0.78 -29.19
CA GLN A 343 -20.75 0.47 -30.47
C GLN A 343 -21.11 1.68 -31.33
N ASP A 344 -20.89 2.92 -30.84
CA ASP A 344 -21.22 4.16 -31.57
C ASP A 344 -20.04 5.16 -31.70
N ARG A 345 -18.79 4.69 -31.87
CA ARG A 345 -17.68 5.56 -32.28
C ARG A 345 -16.73 4.93 -33.29
#